data_AF-A0A5N7Z7J2-F1
#
_entry.id   AF-A0A5N7Z7J2-F1
#
_cell.length_a   1.000
_cell.length_b   1.000
_cell.length_c   1.000
_cell.angle_alpha   90.00
_cell.angle_beta   90.00
_cell.angle_gamma   90.00
#
_symmetry.space_group_name_H-M   'P 1'
#
loop_
_entity.id
_entity.type
_entity.pdbx_description
1 polymer ?
#
loop_
_entity_poly.entity_id
_entity_poly.type
_entity_poly.pdbx_seq_one_letter_code
_entity_poly.pdbx_strand_id
1 'polypeptide(L)' 'LDQAKKDTRAAGFKHLNLCTDPIGYYEKYGFQYIGDGHHPWEETSRIYQIEV' A
#
# COMPACT_ATOMS: atom_id res chain seq x y z
N LEU A 1 5.30 9.98 1.42
CA LEU A 1 3.89 9.56 1.29
C LEU A 1 3.05 10.61 0.56
N ASP A 2 3.13 11.89 0.93
CA ASP A 2 2.28 12.94 0.35
C ASP A 2 2.43 13.11 -1.17
N GLN A 3 3.66 13.04 -1.68
CA GLN A 3 3.91 13.09 -3.12
C GLN A 3 3.25 11.91 -3.86
N ALA A 4 3.40 10.68 -3.35
CA ALA A 4 2.74 9.51 -3.92
C ALA A 4 1.21 9.63 -3.92
N LYS A 5 0.61 10.17 -2.84
CA LYS A 5 -0.84 10.44 -2.80
C LYS A 5 -1.27 11.49 -3.83
N LYS A 6 -0.48 12.57 -3.99
CA LYS A 6 -0.73 13.60 -5.00
C LYS A 6 -0.68 13.03 -6.41
N ASP A 7 0.34 12.23 -6.72
CA ASP A 7 0.50 11.64 -8.04
C ASP A 7 -0.58 10.61 -8.35
N THR A 8 -1.02 9.84 -7.34
CA THR A 8 -2.14 8.89 -7.46
C THR A 8 -3.44 9.61 -7.85
N ARG A 9 -3.77 10.72 -7.17
CA ARG A 9 -4.93 11.56 -7.52
C ARG A 9 -4.80 12.18 -8.90
N ALA A 10 -3.62 12.70 -9.23
CA ALA A 10 -3.35 13.32 -10.53
C ALA A 10 -3.50 12.32 -11.70
N ALA A 11 -3.19 11.04 -11.45
CA ALA A 11 -3.40 9.95 -12.39
C ALA A 11 -4.85 9.42 -12.42
N GLY A 12 -5.77 9.96 -11.61
CA GLY A 12 -7.19 9.60 -11.59
C GLY A 12 -7.52 8.35 -10.75
N PHE A 13 -6.58 7.84 -9.97
CA PHE A 13 -6.82 6.69 -9.09
C PHE A 13 -7.33 7.14 -7.72
N LYS A 14 -8.25 6.36 -7.15
CA LYS A 14 -8.83 6.59 -5.81
C LYS A 14 -8.02 5.96 -4.68
N HIS A 15 -7.15 5.01 -5.01
CA HIS A 15 -6.45 4.20 -4.02
C HIS A 15 -4.96 4.15 -4.33
N LEU A 16 -4.15 4.25 -3.29
CA LEU A 16 -2.71 4.00 -3.31
C LEU A 16 -2.44 2.67 -2.60
N ASN A 17 -1.84 1.72 -3.33
CA ASN A 17 -1.46 0.41 -2.78
C ASN A 17 0.03 0.39 -2.43
N LEU A 18 0.38 -0.35 -1.38
CA LEU A 18 1.73 -0.54 -0.88
C LEU A 18 1.97 -2.02 -0.59
N CYS A 19 3.06 -2.56 -1.09
CA CYS A 19 3.51 -3.92 -0.81
C CYS A 19 4.73 -3.84 0.12
N THR A 20 4.65 -4.40 1.32
CA THR A 20 5.72 -4.29 2.33
C THR A 20 5.61 -5.37 3.40
N ASP A 21 6.69 -5.67 4.11
CA ASP A 21 6.70 -6.68 5.18
C ASP A 21 6.45 -6.12 6.60
N PRO A 22 6.93 -4.91 6.96
CA PRO A 22 6.76 -4.38 8.32
C PRO A 22 5.28 -4.13 8.69
N ILE A 23 4.88 -4.67 9.83
CA ILE A 23 3.56 -4.48 10.44
C ILE A 23 3.59 -3.28 11.38
N GLY A 24 2.55 -2.46 11.36
CA GLY A 24 2.31 -1.35 12.28
C GLY A 24 2.96 -0.02 11.89
N TYR A 25 3.82 0.02 10.86
CA TYR A 25 4.43 1.28 10.43
C TYR A 25 3.47 2.10 9.57
N TYR A 26 2.89 1.49 8.52
CA TYR A 26 2.05 2.20 7.55
C TYR A 26 0.60 2.36 8.02
N GLU A 27 0.14 1.48 8.92
CA GLU A 27 -1.15 1.57 9.60
C GLU A 27 -1.27 2.88 10.40
N LYS A 28 -0.15 3.37 10.98
CA LYS A 28 -0.09 4.68 11.64
C LYS A 28 -0.37 5.85 10.69
N TYR A 29 -0.14 5.64 9.40
CA TYR A 29 -0.40 6.62 8.34
C TYR A 29 -1.76 6.41 7.64
N GLY A 30 -2.61 5.52 8.17
CA GLY A 30 -3.96 5.26 7.69
C GLY A 30 -4.10 4.14 6.67
N PHE A 31 -3.01 3.46 6.30
CA PHE A 31 -3.08 2.30 5.41
C PHE A 31 -3.83 1.14 6.07
N GLN A 32 -4.69 0.50 5.29
CA GLN A 32 -5.46 -0.68 5.68
C GLN A 32 -4.83 -1.91 5.05
N TYR A 33 -4.63 -2.97 5.84
CA TYR A 33 -4.22 -4.27 5.32
C TYR A 33 -5.36 -4.88 4.48
N ILE A 34 -5.06 -5.34 3.26
CA ILE A 34 -6.05 -5.92 2.35
C ILE A 34 -5.73 -7.36 1.91
N GLY A 35 -4.54 -7.88 2.24
CA GLY A 35 -4.17 -9.27 1.94
C GLY A 35 -2.67 -9.46 1.78
N ASP A 36 -2.25 -10.69 1.50
CA ASP A 36 -0.86 -11.06 1.23
C ASP A 36 -0.64 -11.25 -0.28
N GLY A 37 0.42 -10.63 -0.80
CA GLY A 37 0.92 -10.82 -2.15
C GLY A 37 1.95 -11.94 -2.17
N HIS A 38 1.80 -12.88 -3.10
CA HIS A 38 2.71 -14.00 -3.28
C HIS A 38 3.71 -13.66 -4.39
N HIS A 39 4.99 -13.70 -4.06
CA HIS A 39 6.06 -13.48 -5.02
C HIS A 39 6.39 -14.78 -5.77
N PRO A 40 6.88 -14.69 -7.02
CA PRO A 40 7.32 -15.85 -7.79
C PRO A 40 8.43 -16.71 -7.13
N TRP A 41 9.09 -16.18 -6.09
CA TRP A 41 10.19 -16.82 -5.37
C TRP A 41 9.79 -17.31 -3.96
N GLU A 42 8.52 -17.68 -3.78
CA GLU A 42 7.97 -18.27 -2.54
C GLU A 42 7.97 -17.34 -1.31
N GLU A 43 8.27 -16.06 -1.47
CA GLU A 43 8.06 -15.06 -0.42
C GLU A 43 6.65 -14.48 -0.47
N THR A 44 6.22 -13.95 0.67
CA THR A 44 4.95 -13.23 0.80
C THR A 44 5.20 -11.85 1.39
N SER A 45 4.57 -10.83 0.81
CA SER A 45 4.55 -9.48 1.37
C SER A 45 3.13 -9.04 1.64
N ARG A 46 2.94 -8.17 2.63
CA ARG A 46 1.61 -7.63 2.93
C ARG A 46 1.25 -6.55 1.94
N ILE A 47 0.01 -6.57 1.49
CA ILE A 47 -0.59 -5.54 0.66
C ILE A 47 -1.44 -4.66 1.54
N TYR A 48 -1.14 -3.38 1.47
CA TYR A 48 -1.84 -2.31 2.15
C TYR A 48 -2.46 -1.36 1.14
N GLN A 49 -3.57 -0.73 1.49
CA GLN A 49 -4.27 0.25 0.67
C GLN A 49 -4.66 1.47 1.50
N ILE A 50 -4.60 2.64 0.88
CA ILE A 50 -5.19 3.86 1.43
C ILE A 50 -5.98 4.59 0.34
N GLU A 51 -7.14 5.13 0.71
CA GLU A 51 -7.89 6.06 -0.14
C GLU A 51 -7.16 7.42 -0.20
N VAL A 52 -7.07 8.01 -1.39
CA VAL A 52 -6.37 9.28 -1.63
C VAL A 52 -7.32 10.39 -2.01
#